data_AF-A0A7K4T2W6-F1
#
_entry.id   AF-A0A7K4T2W6-F1
#
_cell.length_a   1.000
_cell.length_b   1.000
_cell.length_c   1.000
_cell.angle_alpha   90.00
_cell.angle_beta   90.00
_cell.angle_gamma   90.00
#
_symmetry.space_group_name_H-M   'P 1'
#
loop_
_entity.id
_entity.type
_entity.pdbx_description
1 polymer ?
#
loop_
_entity_poly.entity_id
_entity_poly.type
_entity_poly.pdbx_seq_one_letter_code
_entity_poly.pdbx_strand_id
1 'polypeptide(L)'
;LNDTNPRSLIVRLCDVLSSLRIHGVVFEDDTRSEAVAQILDFISAQTSLSPTVPKPHCHPLPLQEKGSTFLQLGSSTEQQLQVIFEVLEEYDWTAFAVVTTLFPGYEDFVDYVEVLTDSSFIGWEHRGVLTLNLTDDPEGTRLRRQLREVSAQIRLLYCSREEAEAIFRAARDAGLAGPGYIWFVVGTNLGGSDQLPE
;
A
#
# COMPACT_ATOMS: atom_id res chain seq x y z
N LEU A 1 11.42 16.32 -13.57
CA LEU A 1 12.78 15.75 -13.78
C LEU A 1 12.66 14.73 -14.91
N ASN A 2 13.41 14.84 -16.02
CA ASN A 2 13.16 13.98 -17.21
C ASN A 2 14.05 12.72 -17.29
N ASP A 3 14.95 12.50 -16.33
CA ASP A 3 15.90 11.39 -16.37
C ASP A 3 16.10 10.81 -14.97
N THR A 4 15.62 9.58 -14.76
CA THR A 4 15.63 8.84 -13.49
C THR A 4 16.78 7.85 -13.40
N ASN A 5 17.79 7.98 -14.26
CA ASN A 5 18.99 7.17 -14.18
C ASN A 5 19.72 7.39 -12.83
N PRO A 6 20.11 6.31 -12.12
CA PRO A 6 20.76 6.39 -10.81
C PRO A 6 22.01 7.27 -10.80
N ARG A 7 22.79 7.23 -11.88
CA ARG A 7 24.05 7.97 -11.97
C ARG A 7 23.82 9.47 -12.13
N SER A 8 22.81 9.86 -12.92
CA SER A 8 22.48 11.28 -13.12
C SER A 8 21.86 11.89 -11.87
N LEU A 9 21.07 11.12 -11.11
CA LEU A 9 20.52 11.55 -9.83
C LEU A 9 21.63 11.81 -8.81
N ILE A 10 22.55 10.86 -8.59
CA ILE A 10 23.65 11.00 -7.63
C ILE A 10 24.54 12.20 -7.97
N VAL A 11 24.98 12.32 -9.24
CA VAL A 11 25.89 13.40 -9.65
C VAL A 11 25.23 14.77 -9.44
N ARG A 12 23.96 14.92 -9.80
CA ARG A 12 23.24 16.19 -9.60
C ARG A 12 22.99 16.50 -8.13
N LEU A 13 22.68 15.49 -7.32
CA LEU A 13 22.52 15.69 -5.87
C LEU A 13 23.86 16.13 -5.26
N CYS A 14 24.97 15.49 -5.62
CA CYS A 14 26.31 15.89 -5.20
C CYS A 14 26.68 17.32 -5.65
N ASP A 15 26.38 17.70 -6.90
CA ASP A 15 26.63 19.05 -7.41
C ASP A 15 25.83 20.11 -6.63
N VAL A 16 24.56 19.82 -6.32
CA VAL A 16 23.67 20.69 -5.56
C VAL A 16 24.09 20.80 -4.09
N LEU A 17 24.49 19.69 -3.47
CA LEU A 17 25.04 19.67 -2.10
C LEU A 17 26.39 20.37 -1.98
N SER A 18 27.21 20.34 -3.03
CA SER A 18 28.51 21.01 -3.04
C SER A 18 28.40 22.53 -3.19
N SER A 19 27.34 23.00 -3.85
CA SER A 19 27.12 24.41 -4.17
C SER A 19 26.25 25.14 -3.14
N LEU A 20 25.44 24.43 -2.36
CA LEU A 20 24.49 25.01 -1.40
C LEU A 20 24.56 24.27 -0.06
N ARG A 21 24.55 25.01 1.06
CA ARG A 21 24.36 24.44 2.41
C ARG A 21 22.90 24.04 2.61
N ILE A 22 22.55 22.86 2.10
CA ILE A 22 21.20 22.31 2.14
C ILE A 22 21.05 21.50 3.44
N HIS A 23 19.93 21.71 4.15
CA HIS A 23 19.60 21.01 5.40
C HIS A 23 18.56 19.89 5.20
N GLY A 24 17.93 19.85 4.02
CA GLY A 24 16.94 18.84 3.66
C GLY A 24 16.67 18.88 2.16
N VAL A 25 16.41 17.71 1.58
CA VAL A 25 16.14 17.55 0.15
C VAL A 25 14.71 17.07 0.00
N VAL A 26 13.91 17.83 -0.73
CA VAL A 26 12.56 17.44 -1.10
C VAL A 26 12.60 16.89 -2.51
N PHE A 27 12.25 15.61 -2.66
CA PHE A 27 12.29 14.93 -3.96
C PHE A 27 10.87 14.54 -4.37
N GLU A 28 10.48 14.98 -5.57
CA GLU A 28 9.22 14.66 -6.22
C GLU A 28 9.54 14.01 -7.56
N ASP A 29 9.08 12.79 -7.77
CA ASP A 29 9.23 12.07 -9.03
C ASP A 29 7.89 11.51 -9.49
N ASP A 30 7.63 11.70 -10.78
CA ASP A 30 6.44 11.18 -11.47
C ASP A 30 6.70 9.77 -12.02
N THR A 31 7.94 9.27 -11.95
CA THR A 31 8.28 7.93 -12.43
C THR A 31 8.07 6.87 -11.34
N ARG A 32 7.40 5.78 -11.72
CA ARG A 32 7.02 4.65 -10.86
C ARG A 32 8.21 3.74 -10.48
N SER A 33 9.41 4.29 -10.32
CA SER A 33 10.64 3.50 -10.18
C SER A 33 11.04 3.31 -8.71
N GLU A 34 10.90 2.09 -8.21
CA GLU A 34 11.33 1.67 -6.85
C GLU A 34 12.82 1.94 -6.58
N ALA A 35 13.64 1.92 -7.63
CA ALA A 35 15.09 2.14 -7.53
C ALA A 35 15.41 3.54 -6.98
N VAL A 36 14.56 4.53 -7.22
CA VAL A 36 14.80 5.90 -6.79
C VAL A 36 14.67 6.05 -5.28
N ALA A 37 13.71 5.35 -4.65
CA ALA A 37 13.56 5.33 -3.19
C ALA A 37 14.80 4.71 -2.51
N GLN A 38 15.33 3.61 -3.04
CA GLN A 38 16.54 2.96 -2.52
C GLN A 38 17.79 3.85 -2.62
N ILE A 39 17.94 4.57 -3.74
CA ILE A 39 19.06 5.49 -3.94
C ILE A 39 18.97 6.69 -2.99
N LEU A 40 17.77 7.23 -2.79
CA LEU A 40 17.54 8.33 -1.85
C LEU A 40 17.81 7.90 -0.41
N ASP A 41 17.45 6.67 -0.03
CA ASP A 41 17.77 6.09 1.28
C ASP A 41 19.29 5.92 1.49
N PHE A 42 20.00 5.43 0.46
CA PHE A 42 21.46 5.34 0.50
C PHE A 42 22.15 6.71 0.65
N ILE A 43 21.67 7.73 -0.08
CA ILE A 43 22.23 9.09 0.01
C ILE A 43 21.90 9.72 1.38
N SER A 44 20.69 9.50 1.91
CA SER A 44 20.27 9.90 3.24
C SER A 44 21.25 9.39 4.31
N ALA A 45 21.52 8.07 4.30
CA ALA A 45 22.43 7.42 5.23
C ALA A 45 23.88 7.94 5.13
N GLN A 46 24.35 8.29 3.93
CA GLN A 46 25.72 8.76 3.68
C GLN A 46 25.94 10.25 4.00
N THR A 47 24.90 11.07 3.92
CA THR A 47 25.04 12.53 4.00
C THR A 47 24.52 13.15 5.30
N SER A 48 23.89 12.36 6.19
CA SER A 48 23.23 12.88 7.41
C SER A 48 22.21 13.99 7.13
N LEU A 49 21.69 14.02 5.90
CA LEU A 49 20.62 14.91 5.45
C LEU A 49 19.31 14.16 5.57
N SER A 50 18.25 14.84 5.98
CA SER A 50 16.91 14.27 6.07
C SER A 50 16.12 14.54 4.79
N PRO A 51 16.18 13.67 3.77
CA PRO A 51 15.29 13.82 2.63
C PRO A 51 13.85 13.53 3.07
N THR A 52 12.98 14.51 2.82
CA THR A 52 11.53 14.39 3.01
C THR A 52 10.92 14.20 1.64
N VAL A 53 10.27 13.07 1.38
CA VAL A 53 9.55 12.83 0.12
C VAL A 53 8.06 13.12 0.34
N PRO A 54 7.54 14.24 -0.21
CA PRO A 54 6.13 14.54 -0.19
C PRO A 54 5.43 13.79 -1.32
N LYS A 55 5.10 12.49 -1.15
CA LYS A 55 4.02 11.81 -1.91
C LYS A 55 3.80 10.31 -1.57
N PRO A 56 2.60 9.76 -1.92
CA PRO A 56 2.08 8.46 -1.52
C PRO A 56 2.50 7.30 -2.46
N HIS A 57 3.71 7.37 -3.03
CA HIS A 57 4.17 6.46 -4.09
C HIS A 57 5.56 5.87 -3.85
N CYS A 58 6.15 6.09 -2.69
CA CYS A 58 7.35 5.36 -2.31
C CYS A 58 6.95 4.00 -1.72
N HIS A 59 7.49 2.93 -2.28
CA HIS A 59 7.40 1.62 -1.65
C HIS A 59 7.98 1.70 -0.24
N PRO A 60 7.31 1.15 0.79
CA PRO A 60 7.93 1.00 2.09
C PRO A 60 9.20 0.19 1.86
N LEU A 61 10.36 0.81 2.10
CA LEU A 61 11.61 0.08 2.08
C LEU A 61 11.53 -0.93 3.23
N PRO A 62 11.65 -2.26 2.96
CA PRO A 62 11.52 -3.28 3.99
C PRO A 62 12.63 -3.22 5.04
N LEU A 63 13.65 -2.38 4.82
CA LEU A 63 14.75 -2.17 5.75
C LEU A 63 15.18 -0.71 5.67
N GLN A 64 14.69 0.12 6.58
CA GLN A 64 15.26 1.45 6.81
C GLN A 64 16.63 1.23 7.46
N GLU A 65 17.73 1.61 6.78
CA GLU A 65 19.07 1.46 7.35
C GLU A 65 19.18 2.26 8.66
N LYS A 66 19.85 1.69 9.67
CA LYS A 66 20.08 2.35 10.98
C LYS A 66 20.88 3.64 10.77
N GLY A 67 20.18 4.77 10.75
CA GLY A 67 20.74 6.10 10.50
C GLY A 67 20.02 6.91 9.42
N SER A 68 19.09 6.31 8.66
CA SER A 68 18.34 7.02 7.62
C SER A 68 17.22 7.87 8.21
N THR A 69 17.23 9.18 7.89
CA THR A 69 16.16 10.14 8.18
C THR A 69 15.24 10.35 6.97
N PHE A 70 15.04 9.30 6.18
CA PHE A 70 14.06 9.29 5.09
C PHE A 70 12.64 9.32 5.67
N LEU A 71 11.88 10.36 5.32
CA LEU A 71 10.49 10.53 5.72
C LEU A 71 9.60 10.49 4.49
N GLN A 72 8.72 9.50 4.42
CA GLN A 72 7.69 9.40 3.40
C GLN A 72 6.40 10.02 3.93
N LEU A 73 5.84 10.98 3.19
CA LEU A 73 4.52 11.54 3.48
C LEU A 73 3.46 10.67 2.81
N GLY A 74 2.95 9.70 3.56
CA GLY A 74 1.77 8.90 3.25
C GLY A 74 1.00 8.61 4.55
N SER A 75 -0.30 8.33 4.45
CA SER A 75 -1.04 7.80 5.60
C SER A 75 -0.55 6.39 5.92
N SER A 76 -0.37 6.10 7.22
CA SER A 76 -0.02 4.75 7.63
C SER A 76 -1.19 3.79 7.37
N THR A 77 -0.89 2.51 7.21
CA THR A 77 -1.90 1.45 7.11
C THR A 77 -2.89 1.50 8.28
N GLU A 78 -2.39 1.77 9.49
CA GLU A 78 -3.20 1.93 10.71
C GLU A 78 -4.19 3.10 10.59
N GLN A 79 -3.74 4.27 10.15
CA GLN A 79 -4.61 5.43 9.96
C GLN A 79 -5.65 5.20 8.86
N GLN A 80 -5.28 4.51 7.78
CA GLN A 80 -6.23 4.14 6.73
C GLN A 80 -7.32 3.22 7.28
N LEU A 81 -6.93 2.21 8.07
CA LEU A 81 -7.86 1.30 8.73
C LEU A 81 -8.79 2.03 9.68
N GLN A 82 -8.28 2.93 10.53
CA GLN A 82 -9.11 3.73 11.44
C GLN A 82 -10.21 4.48 10.69
N VAL A 83 -9.87 5.20 9.62
CA VAL A 83 -10.85 5.94 8.81
C VAL A 83 -11.86 4.99 8.16
N ILE A 84 -11.42 3.83 7.68
CA ILE A 84 -12.33 2.84 7.09
C ILE A 84 -13.31 2.33 8.14
N PHE A 85 -12.85 1.97 9.34
CA PHE A 85 -13.70 1.49 10.42
C PHE A 85 -14.69 2.55 10.91
N GLU A 86 -14.29 3.82 10.96
CA GLU A 86 -15.22 4.94 11.23
C GLU A 86 -16.31 5.04 10.16
N VAL A 87 -15.96 4.87 8.87
CA VAL A 87 -16.94 4.82 7.78
C VAL A 87 -17.85 3.60 7.93
N LEU A 88 -17.31 2.42 8.24
CA LEU A 88 -18.12 1.22 8.44
C LEU A 88 -19.12 1.42 9.58
N GLU A 89 -18.71 2.06 10.68
CA GLU A 89 -19.57 2.39 11.81
C GLU A 89 -20.69 3.37 11.41
N GLU A 90 -20.36 4.45 10.71
CA GLU A 90 -21.33 5.48 10.29
C GLU A 90 -22.43 4.92 9.35
N TYR A 91 -22.11 3.90 8.55
CA TYR A 91 -23.06 3.24 7.64
C TYR A 91 -23.69 1.96 8.21
N ASP A 92 -23.51 1.66 9.51
CA ASP A 92 -23.97 0.42 10.17
C ASP A 92 -23.50 -0.87 9.47
N TRP A 93 -22.33 -0.81 8.85
CA TRP A 93 -21.71 -1.89 8.09
C TRP A 93 -20.86 -2.80 8.97
N THR A 94 -21.51 -3.60 9.81
CA THR A 94 -20.82 -4.40 10.84
C THR A 94 -20.20 -5.71 10.33
N ALA A 95 -20.56 -6.19 9.13
CA ALA A 95 -20.09 -7.47 8.58
C ALA A 95 -19.11 -7.27 7.43
N PHE A 96 -17.87 -7.72 7.63
CA PHE A 96 -16.79 -7.60 6.65
C PHE A 96 -15.91 -8.84 6.62
N ALA A 97 -15.15 -9.00 5.54
CA ALA A 97 -14.10 -10.01 5.42
C ALA A 97 -12.77 -9.35 5.10
N VAL A 98 -11.69 -9.98 5.54
CA VAL A 98 -10.33 -9.53 5.26
C VAL A 98 -9.73 -10.39 4.16
N VAL A 99 -9.14 -9.77 3.16
CA VAL A 99 -8.45 -10.43 2.06
C VAL A 99 -7.03 -9.87 2.01
N THR A 100 -6.03 -10.74 2.07
CA THR A 100 -4.63 -10.34 2.01
C THR A 100 -3.89 -11.16 0.96
N THR A 101 -2.74 -10.65 0.53
CA THR A 101 -1.76 -11.40 -0.26
C THR A 101 -0.55 -11.71 0.62
N LEU A 102 0.45 -12.40 0.06
CA LEU A 102 1.75 -12.59 0.71
C LEU A 102 2.63 -11.32 0.66
N PHE A 103 2.03 -10.14 0.47
CA PHE A 103 2.74 -8.86 0.45
C PHE A 103 3.31 -8.54 1.84
N PRO A 104 4.59 -8.10 1.95
CA PRO A 104 5.21 -7.82 3.24
C PRO A 104 4.39 -6.85 4.10
N GLY A 105 4.15 -7.21 5.36
CA GLY A 105 3.29 -6.42 6.28
C GLY A 105 1.84 -6.87 6.33
N TYR A 106 1.46 -7.97 5.66
CA TYR A 106 0.09 -8.50 5.75
C TYR A 106 -0.26 -9.02 7.15
N GLU A 107 0.71 -9.55 7.91
CA GLU A 107 0.48 -10.04 9.28
C GLU A 107 0.12 -8.88 10.19
N ASP A 108 0.92 -7.80 10.17
CA ASP A 108 0.65 -6.58 10.92
C ASP A 108 -0.74 -6.01 10.57
N PHE A 109 -1.11 -6.00 9.28
CA PHE A 109 -2.42 -5.56 8.83
C PHE A 109 -3.58 -6.37 9.42
N VAL A 110 -3.46 -7.70 9.46
CA VAL A 110 -4.48 -8.57 10.07
C VAL A 110 -4.57 -8.30 11.57
N ASP A 111 -3.43 -8.21 12.26
CA ASP A 111 -3.36 -7.91 13.69
C ASP A 111 -4.00 -6.56 14.01
N TYR A 112 -3.77 -5.52 13.19
CA TYR A 112 -4.41 -4.22 13.37
C TYR A 112 -5.93 -4.31 13.24
N VAL A 113 -6.44 -5.07 12.27
CA VAL A 113 -7.88 -5.28 12.10
C VAL A 113 -8.48 -5.97 13.32
N GLU A 114 -7.83 -7.02 13.83
CA GLU A 114 -8.28 -7.74 15.03
C GLU A 114 -8.32 -6.82 16.26
N VAL A 115 -7.27 -6.02 16.48
CA VAL A 115 -7.20 -5.05 17.58
C VAL A 115 -8.29 -4.00 17.46
N LEU A 116 -8.56 -3.49 16.25
CA LEU A 116 -9.62 -2.51 16.03
C LEU A 116 -11.01 -3.10 16.28
N THR A 117 -11.25 -4.35 15.90
CA THR A 117 -12.53 -5.01 16.20
C THR A 117 -12.71 -5.36 17.67
N ASP A 118 -11.65 -5.84 18.33
CA ASP A 118 -11.70 -6.29 19.73
C ASP A 118 -11.79 -5.11 20.72
N SER A 119 -11.19 -3.99 20.37
CA SER A 119 -11.24 -2.77 21.20
C SER A 119 -12.54 -1.99 21.04
N SER A 120 -13.35 -2.32 20.02
CA SER A 120 -14.61 -1.64 19.73
C SER A 120 -15.78 -2.23 20.53
N PHE A 121 -16.73 -1.38 20.91
CA PHE A 121 -17.99 -1.81 21.52
C PHE A 121 -19.02 -2.30 20.47
N ILE A 122 -18.68 -2.17 19.18
CA ILE A 122 -19.51 -2.59 18.06
C ILE A 122 -19.36 -4.10 17.89
N GLY A 123 -20.48 -4.80 17.72
CA GLY A 123 -20.50 -6.24 17.45
C GLY A 123 -20.07 -6.57 16.03
N TRP A 124 -18.78 -6.36 15.72
CA TRP A 124 -18.21 -6.64 14.40
C TRP A 124 -18.35 -8.12 14.04
N GLU A 125 -18.92 -8.40 12.86
CA GLU A 125 -18.98 -9.74 12.30
C GLU A 125 -17.80 -9.95 11.34
N HIS A 126 -16.63 -10.28 11.90
CA HIS A 126 -15.47 -10.66 11.11
C HIS A 126 -15.69 -12.03 10.46
N ARG A 127 -15.96 -12.04 9.14
CA ARG A 127 -16.29 -13.25 8.36
C ARG A 127 -15.05 -14.08 7.97
N GLY A 128 -13.90 -13.75 8.53
CA GLY A 128 -12.63 -14.46 8.35
C GLY A 128 -11.62 -13.73 7.47
N VAL A 129 -10.40 -14.28 7.48
CA VAL A 129 -9.25 -13.78 6.73
C VAL A 129 -8.94 -14.76 5.60
N LEU A 130 -8.84 -14.25 4.37
CA LEU A 130 -8.42 -15.00 3.20
C LEU A 130 -7.06 -14.52 2.71
N THR A 131 -6.04 -15.38 2.82
CA THR A 131 -4.72 -15.11 2.25
C THR A 131 -4.60 -15.73 0.86
N LEU A 132 -4.30 -14.89 -0.12
CA LEU A 132 -4.19 -15.22 -1.54
C LEU A 132 -2.72 -15.39 -1.93
N ASN A 133 -2.41 -16.50 -2.59
CA ASN A 133 -1.10 -16.76 -3.16
C ASN A 133 -1.18 -16.67 -4.69
N LEU A 134 -0.57 -15.62 -5.26
CA LEU A 134 -0.66 -15.29 -6.69
C LEU A 134 0.44 -15.92 -7.54
N THR A 135 1.46 -16.51 -6.92
CA THR A 135 2.64 -17.07 -7.60
C THR A 135 2.36 -18.33 -8.43
N ASP A 136 1.27 -19.05 -8.14
CA ASP A 136 1.00 -20.40 -8.68
C ASP A 136 -0.28 -20.50 -9.56
N ASP A 137 -0.92 -19.39 -9.93
CA ASP A 137 -2.22 -19.43 -10.64
C ASP A 137 -2.28 -18.54 -11.90
N PRO A 138 -1.67 -18.97 -13.02
CA PRO A 138 -1.66 -18.22 -14.27
C PRO A 138 -3.06 -18.03 -14.90
N GLU A 139 -4.03 -18.90 -14.59
CA GLU A 139 -5.41 -18.80 -15.10
C GLU A 139 -6.40 -18.17 -14.09
N GLY A 140 -5.93 -17.77 -12.90
CA GLY A 140 -6.76 -17.16 -11.85
C GLY A 140 -7.94 -18.04 -11.41
N THR A 141 -7.90 -19.35 -11.66
CA THR A 141 -9.02 -20.26 -11.37
C THR A 141 -9.17 -20.53 -9.88
N ARG A 142 -8.03 -20.69 -9.18
CA ARG A 142 -7.97 -20.88 -7.74
C ARG A 142 -8.33 -19.57 -7.04
N LEU A 143 -7.76 -18.47 -7.51
CA LEU A 143 -8.07 -17.12 -7.03
C LEU A 143 -9.58 -16.84 -7.09
N ARG A 144 -10.23 -17.07 -8.24
CA ARG A 144 -11.69 -16.90 -8.39
C ARG A 144 -12.49 -17.77 -7.43
N ARG A 145 -12.07 -19.01 -7.22
CA ARG A 145 -12.73 -19.94 -6.29
C ARG A 145 -12.62 -19.44 -4.85
N GLN A 146 -11.42 -19.09 -4.41
CA GLN A 146 -11.17 -18.57 -3.06
C GLN A 146 -11.95 -17.27 -2.82
N LEU A 147 -11.99 -16.36 -3.79
CA LEU A 147 -12.78 -15.13 -3.68
C LEU A 147 -14.29 -15.40 -3.54
N ARG A 148 -14.82 -16.45 -4.19
CA ARG A 148 -16.22 -16.86 -4.06
C ARG A 148 -16.55 -17.50 -2.71
N GLU A 149 -15.56 -18.06 -2.02
CA GLU A 149 -15.74 -18.61 -0.68
C GLU A 149 -15.96 -17.48 0.36
N VAL A 150 -15.54 -16.25 0.06
CA VAL A 150 -15.75 -15.09 0.94
C VAL A 150 -17.18 -14.58 0.84
N SER A 151 -18.01 -14.95 1.82
CA SER A 151 -19.41 -14.52 1.93
C SER A 151 -19.56 -13.22 2.73
N ALA A 152 -18.97 -12.12 2.25
CA ALA A 152 -19.15 -10.79 2.83
C ALA A 152 -19.48 -9.76 1.73
N GLN A 153 -20.31 -8.77 2.04
CA GLN A 153 -20.53 -7.63 1.14
C GLN A 153 -19.28 -6.75 1.08
N ILE A 154 -18.71 -6.51 2.26
CA ILE A 154 -17.58 -5.61 2.46
C ILE A 154 -16.31 -6.42 2.58
N ARG A 155 -15.29 -6.03 1.83
CA ARG A 155 -13.98 -6.69 1.83
C ARG A 155 -12.88 -5.66 2.02
N LEU A 156 -12.04 -5.88 3.02
CA LEU A 156 -10.81 -5.15 3.24
C LEU A 156 -9.69 -5.89 2.52
N LEU A 157 -9.05 -5.26 1.54
CA LEU A 157 -8.01 -5.85 0.71
C LEU A 157 -6.65 -5.22 1.02
N TYR A 158 -5.67 -6.05 1.41
CA TYR A 158 -4.27 -5.64 1.56
C TYR A 158 -3.38 -6.39 0.55
N CYS A 159 -2.82 -5.65 -0.40
CA CYS A 159 -1.95 -6.20 -1.43
C CYS A 159 -1.06 -5.14 -2.05
N SER A 160 -0.07 -5.58 -2.83
CA SER A 160 0.62 -4.66 -3.74
C SER A 160 -0.32 -4.18 -4.85
N ARG A 161 0.09 -3.10 -5.54
CA ARG A 161 -0.67 -2.56 -6.67
C ARG A 161 -0.79 -3.56 -7.84
N GLU A 162 0.28 -4.26 -8.17
CA GLU A 162 0.31 -5.21 -9.29
C GLU A 162 -0.63 -6.40 -9.02
N GLU A 163 -0.65 -6.86 -7.77
CA GLU A 163 -1.53 -7.92 -7.30
C GLU A 163 -2.99 -7.47 -7.26
N ALA A 164 -3.27 -6.23 -6.86
CA ALA A 164 -4.61 -5.67 -6.84
C ALA A 164 -5.28 -5.78 -8.21
N GLU A 165 -4.56 -5.43 -9.28
CA GLU A 165 -5.08 -5.53 -10.66
C GLU A 165 -5.44 -6.97 -11.04
N ALA A 166 -4.65 -7.96 -10.63
CA ALA A 166 -4.95 -9.37 -10.86
C ALA A 166 -6.17 -9.84 -10.05
N ILE A 167 -6.26 -9.43 -8.78
CA ILE A 167 -7.36 -9.75 -7.88
C ILE A 167 -8.68 -9.15 -8.37
N PHE A 168 -8.69 -7.87 -8.76
CA PHE A 168 -9.90 -7.23 -9.26
C PHE A 168 -10.36 -7.79 -10.60
N ARG A 169 -9.44 -8.18 -11.50
CA ARG A 169 -9.78 -8.92 -12.72
C ARG A 169 -10.48 -10.23 -12.40
N ALA A 170 -9.91 -11.03 -11.49
CA ALA A 170 -10.52 -12.27 -11.04
C ALA A 170 -11.86 -12.05 -10.32
N ALA A 171 -11.97 -11.01 -9.50
CA ALA A 171 -13.22 -10.64 -8.82
C ALA A 171 -14.31 -10.25 -9.81
N ARG A 172 -13.97 -9.51 -10.88
CA ARG A 172 -14.90 -9.13 -11.96
C ARG A 172 -15.41 -10.37 -12.69
N ASP A 173 -14.53 -11.28 -13.07
CA ASP A 173 -14.89 -12.56 -13.70
C ASP A 173 -15.72 -13.46 -12.77
N ALA A 174 -15.53 -13.32 -11.45
CA ALA A 174 -16.31 -14.02 -10.43
C ALA A 174 -17.66 -13.35 -10.12
N GLY A 175 -17.92 -12.13 -10.61
CA GLY A 175 -19.11 -11.34 -10.30
C GLY A 175 -19.07 -10.62 -8.94
N LEU A 176 -17.90 -10.54 -8.31
CA LEU A 176 -17.67 -9.98 -6.98
C LEU A 176 -17.28 -8.48 -7.01
N ALA A 177 -17.20 -7.88 -8.20
CA ALA A 177 -16.92 -6.45 -8.40
C ALA A 177 -18.18 -5.65 -8.84
N GLY A 178 -19.37 -6.20 -8.64
CA GLY A 178 -20.63 -5.54 -8.97
C GLY A 178 -21.13 -4.56 -7.89
N PRO A 179 -22.26 -3.86 -8.12
CA PRO A 179 -22.80 -2.84 -7.21
C PRO A 179 -23.27 -3.37 -5.84
N GLY A 180 -23.31 -4.69 -5.67
CA GLY A 180 -23.65 -5.34 -4.40
C GLY A 180 -22.44 -5.60 -3.49
N TYR A 181 -21.22 -5.27 -3.92
CA TYR A 181 -19.99 -5.52 -3.17
C TYR A 181 -19.16 -4.24 -3.02
N ILE A 182 -18.57 -4.07 -1.85
CA ILE A 182 -17.74 -2.91 -1.52
C ILE A 182 -16.35 -3.42 -1.17
N TRP A 183 -15.34 -2.83 -1.81
CA TRP A 183 -13.94 -3.16 -1.61
C TRP A 183 -13.21 -1.94 -1.08
N PHE A 184 -12.64 -2.07 0.11
CA PHE A 184 -11.69 -1.10 0.63
C PHE A 184 -10.29 -1.66 0.42
N VAL A 185 -9.48 -0.96 -0.36
CA VAL A 185 -8.08 -1.35 -0.56
C VAL A 185 -7.24 -0.53 0.40
N VAL A 186 -6.38 -1.21 1.16
CA VAL A 186 -5.49 -0.60 2.15
C VAL A 186 -4.07 -0.88 1.73
N GLY A 187 -3.23 0.17 1.72
CA GLY A 187 -1.87 0.07 1.24
C GLY A 187 -1.18 1.42 1.12
N THR A 188 0.12 1.42 1.30
CA THR A 188 0.97 2.62 1.33
C THR A 188 1.09 3.35 -0.01
N ASN A 189 0.57 2.77 -1.10
CA ASN A 189 0.81 3.19 -2.49
C ASN A 189 -0.44 3.36 -3.38
N LEU A 190 -1.64 3.42 -2.79
CA LEU A 190 -2.90 3.43 -3.56
C LEU A 190 -3.27 4.81 -4.13
N GLY A 191 -2.55 5.86 -3.78
CA GLY A 191 -2.88 7.25 -4.13
C GLY A 191 -2.58 7.63 -5.57
N GLY A 192 -3.11 6.93 -6.57
CA GLY A 192 -2.87 7.22 -7.99
C GLY A 192 -3.97 6.70 -8.90
N SER A 193 -5.21 7.12 -8.65
CA SER A 193 -6.30 6.94 -9.61
C SER A 193 -6.09 7.85 -10.81
N ASP A 194 -5.38 7.35 -11.82
CA ASP A 194 -5.63 7.80 -13.19
C ASP A 194 -6.14 6.67 -14.09
N GLN A 195 -6.15 5.42 -13.59
CA GLN A 195 -6.84 4.30 -14.23
C GLN A 195 -7.29 3.29 -13.18
N LEU A 196 -8.48 3.51 -12.60
CA LEU A 196 -9.38 2.39 -12.36
C LEU A 196 -9.97 2.08 -13.74
N PRO A 197 -9.68 0.95 -14.39
CA PRO A 197 -10.35 0.63 -15.65
C PRO A 197 -11.84 0.39 -15.36
N GLU A 198 -12.69 1.17 -16.03
CA GLU A 198 -14.15 0.98 -16.07
C GLU A 198 -14.55 -0.50 -16.20
#